data_AF-A0A534W8M1-F1
#
_entry.id   AF-A0A534W8M1-F1
#
_cell.length_a   1.000
_cell.length_b   1.000
_cell.length_c   1.000
_cell.angle_alpha   90.00
_cell.angle_beta   90.00
_cell.angle_gamma   90.00
#
_symmetry.space_group_name_H-M   'P 1'
#
loop_
_entity.id
_entity.type
_entity.pdbx_description
1 polymer ?
#
loop_
_entity_poly.entity_id
_entity_poly.type
_entity_poly.pdbx_seq_one_letter_code
_entity_poly.pdbx_strand_id
1 'polypeptide(L)'
;MRKLAEKNVGRVIDLLNERLAFERTGVRLYDKMILRMRLLEDAQVERMIPKMQRYRDEEKEHEEWLEDQIRELRGDDHLPTEKSVLVLAETQGIERVIARDPRLPHDFHALLAAELADTAGWDILVRLADAFGDRVASKEFKQRLREEREHLSFVRRTVERYLKEQLTQPPSP
;
A
#
# COMPACT_ATOMS: atom_id res chain seq x y z
N MET A 1 -2.51 20.07 -5.17
CA MET A 1 -3.28 20.10 -3.90
C MET A 1 -3.98 21.42 -3.61
N ARG A 2 -3.64 22.54 -4.27
CA ARG A 2 -4.19 23.87 -3.96
C ARG A 2 -5.73 23.97 -4.05
N LYS A 3 -6.33 23.49 -5.15
CA LYS A 3 -7.79 23.65 -5.37
C LYS A 3 -8.63 22.75 -4.47
N LEU A 4 -8.09 21.58 -4.12
CA LEU A 4 -8.71 20.72 -3.10
C LEU A 4 -8.67 21.42 -1.72
N ALA A 5 -7.51 21.95 -1.35
CA ALA A 5 -7.32 22.63 -0.07
C ALA A 5 -8.20 23.90 0.07
N GLU A 6 -8.47 24.62 -1.02
CA GLU A 6 -9.42 25.75 -1.04
C GLU A 6 -10.84 25.36 -0.62
N LYS A 7 -11.25 24.09 -0.74
CA LYS A 7 -12.57 23.63 -0.31
C LYS A 7 -12.63 23.42 1.19
N ASN A 8 -11.67 22.67 1.72
CA ASN A 8 -11.53 22.44 3.14
C ASN A 8 -10.13 21.85 3.45
N VAL A 9 -9.18 22.73 3.78
CA VAL A 9 -7.79 22.33 4.02
C VAL A 9 -7.65 21.30 5.14
N GLY A 10 -8.43 21.43 6.21
CA GLY A 10 -8.38 20.48 7.34
C GLY A 10 -8.80 19.07 6.92
N ARG A 11 -9.88 18.94 6.14
CA ARG A 11 -10.34 17.64 5.63
C ARG A 11 -9.40 17.06 4.58
N VAL A 12 -8.72 17.89 3.80
CA VAL A 12 -7.69 17.43 2.87
C VAL A 12 -6.47 16.90 3.62
N ILE A 13 -5.99 17.61 4.65
CA ILE A 13 -4.88 17.16 5.49
C ILE A 13 -5.21 15.84 6.19
N ASP A 14 -6.42 15.68 6.72
CA ASP A 14 -6.90 14.43 7.33
C ASP A 14 -6.92 13.28 6.31
N LEU A 15 -7.37 13.53 5.08
CA LEU A 15 -7.33 12.55 3.99
C LEU A 15 -5.91 12.17 3.54
N LEU A 16 -4.98 13.12 3.51
CA LEU A 16 -3.57 12.83 3.20
C LEU A 16 -2.90 12.06 4.33
N ASN A 17 -3.21 12.38 5.60
CA ASN A 17 -2.70 11.64 6.75
C ASN A 17 -3.23 10.21 6.81
N GLU A 18 -4.47 9.98 6.35
CA GLU A 18 -4.99 8.63 6.12
C GLU A 18 -4.08 7.84 5.18
N ARG A 19 -3.78 8.39 4.00
CA ARG A 19 -2.90 7.72 3.03
C ARG A 19 -1.50 7.55 3.59
N LEU A 20 -0.94 8.57 4.22
CA LEU A 20 0.41 8.50 4.79
C LEU A 20 0.53 7.37 5.82
N ALA A 21 -0.48 7.20 6.68
CA ALA A 21 -0.51 6.09 7.63
C ALA A 21 -0.61 4.71 6.94
N PHE A 22 -1.29 4.64 5.80
CA PHE A 22 -1.36 3.44 4.97
C PHE A 22 0.00 3.13 4.31
N GLU A 23 0.62 4.09 3.61
CA GLU A 23 1.93 3.94 2.95
C GLU A 23 3.02 3.51 3.93
N ARG A 24 3.08 4.17 5.10
CA ARG A 24 3.99 3.77 6.20
C ARG A 24 3.77 2.31 6.59
N THR A 25 2.53 1.85 6.55
CA THR A 25 2.20 0.45 6.82
C THR A 25 2.65 -0.45 5.67
N GLY A 26 2.39 -0.07 4.41
CA GLY A 26 2.86 -0.75 3.21
C GLY A 26 4.37 -1.01 3.24
N VAL A 27 5.18 0.03 3.49
CA VAL A 27 6.64 -0.08 3.66
C VAL A 27 7.02 -1.16 4.70
N ARG A 28 6.38 -1.15 5.87
CA ARG A 28 6.66 -2.15 6.93
C ARG A 28 6.23 -3.56 6.53
N LEU A 29 5.12 -3.71 5.82
CA LEU A 29 4.65 -5.01 5.34
C LEU A 29 5.64 -5.60 4.32
N TYR A 30 6.05 -4.80 3.35
CA TYR A 30 7.06 -5.19 2.37
C TYR A 30 8.39 -5.53 3.01
N ASP A 31 8.89 -4.71 3.95
CA ASP A 31 10.15 -4.99 4.67
C ASP A 31 10.12 -6.35 5.38
N LYS A 32 9.00 -6.67 6.07
CA LYS A 32 8.82 -7.95 6.75
C LYS A 32 8.77 -9.12 5.76
N MET A 33 8.03 -8.98 4.66
CA MET A 33 7.93 -10.01 3.64
C MET A 33 9.27 -10.26 2.95
N ILE A 34 10.00 -9.21 2.57
CA ILE A 34 11.33 -9.33 1.96
C ILE A 34 12.29 -10.03 2.92
N LEU A 35 12.29 -9.67 4.21
CA LEU A 35 13.10 -10.35 5.22
C LEU A 35 12.77 -11.85 5.26
N ARG A 36 11.49 -12.21 5.32
CA ARG A 36 11.06 -13.62 5.32
C ARG A 36 11.46 -14.34 4.03
N MET A 37 11.27 -13.71 2.88
CA MET A 37 11.64 -14.27 1.58
C MET A 37 13.14 -14.57 1.49
N ARG A 38 13.99 -13.72 2.06
CA ARG A 38 15.45 -13.95 2.12
C ARG A 38 15.86 -15.11 3.02
N LEU A 39 15.02 -15.49 3.98
CA LEU A 39 15.26 -16.63 4.87
C LEU A 39 14.78 -17.95 4.26
N LEU A 40 14.06 -17.91 3.14
CA LEU A 40 13.61 -19.11 2.44
C LEU A 40 14.67 -19.52 1.41
N GLU A 41 15.13 -20.76 1.50
CA GLU A 41 16.02 -21.39 0.51
C GLU A 41 15.20 -21.86 -0.72
N ASP A 42 14.50 -20.94 -1.37
CA ASP A 42 13.67 -21.22 -2.55
C ASP A 42 14.04 -20.31 -3.72
N ALA A 43 14.56 -20.91 -4.79
CA ALA A 43 15.02 -20.18 -5.97
C ALA A 43 13.91 -19.40 -6.70
N GLN A 44 12.64 -19.82 -6.61
CA GLN A 44 11.54 -19.05 -7.17
C GLN A 44 11.24 -17.80 -6.34
N VAL A 45 11.31 -17.92 -5.02
CA VAL A 45 11.16 -16.81 -4.07
C VAL A 45 12.28 -15.80 -4.25
N GLU A 46 13.53 -16.25 -4.36
CA GLU A 46 14.69 -15.39 -4.60
C GLU A 46 14.51 -14.50 -5.85
N ARG A 47 13.98 -15.06 -6.94
CA ARG A 47 13.72 -14.30 -8.18
C ARG A 47 12.66 -13.20 -8.02
N MET A 48 11.81 -13.28 -7.01
CA MET A 48 10.80 -12.24 -6.74
C MET A 48 11.35 -11.08 -5.91
N ILE A 49 12.45 -11.29 -5.16
CA ILE A 49 12.97 -10.31 -4.19
C ILE A 49 13.28 -8.95 -4.85
N PRO A 50 13.97 -8.85 -6.00
CA PRO A 50 14.26 -7.54 -6.61
C PRO A 50 13.00 -6.75 -6.94
N LYS A 51 11.93 -7.44 -7.33
CA LYS A 51 10.64 -6.82 -7.64
C LYS A 51 9.92 -6.36 -6.38
N MET A 52 9.94 -7.15 -5.31
CA MET A 52 9.41 -6.77 -4.00
C MET A 52 10.14 -5.56 -3.42
N GLN A 53 11.48 -5.50 -3.59
CA GLN A 53 12.28 -4.34 -3.16
C GLN A 53 11.89 -3.08 -3.92
N ARG A 54 11.68 -3.18 -5.24
CA ARG A 54 11.21 -2.04 -6.04
C ARG A 54 9.88 -1.52 -5.52
N TYR A 55 8.92 -2.40 -5.25
CA TYR A 55 7.61 -2.00 -4.69
C TYR A 55 7.76 -1.35 -3.32
N ARG A 56 8.55 -1.93 -2.42
CA ARG A 56 8.90 -1.31 -1.15
C ARG A 56 9.47 0.11 -1.28
N ASP A 57 10.32 0.33 -2.28
CA ASP A 57 10.95 1.62 -2.55
C ASP A 57 9.95 2.63 -3.15
N GLU A 58 9.03 2.16 -4.00
CA GLU A 58 7.90 2.94 -4.53
C GLU A 58 6.97 3.39 -3.38
N GLU A 59 6.59 2.50 -2.46
CA GLU A 59 5.80 2.81 -1.25
C GLU A 59 6.49 3.87 -0.36
N LYS A 60 7.82 3.78 -0.26
CA LYS A 60 8.59 4.76 0.52
C LYS A 60 8.62 6.13 -0.17
N GLU A 61 8.67 6.18 -1.50
CA GLU A 61 8.52 7.42 -2.25
C GLU A 61 7.12 8.03 -2.06
N HIS A 62 6.08 7.19 -2.02
CA HIS A 62 4.71 7.64 -1.79
C HIS A 62 4.54 8.23 -0.40
N GLU A 63 5.10 7.56 0.62
CA GLU A 63 5.21 8.06 1.99
C GLU A 63 5.87 9.45 2.04
N GLU A 64 7.09 9.58 1.52
CA GLU A 64 7.86 10.84 1.55
C GLU A 64 7.13 11.97 0.81
N TRP A 65 6.53 11.66 -0.34
CA TRP A 65 5.74 12.64 -1.08
C TRP A 65 4.51 13.11 -0.30
N LEU A 66 3.80 12.21 0.39
CA LEU A 66 2.65 12.59 1.22
C LEU A 66 3.06 13.48 2.40
N GLU A 67 4.20 13.20 3.04
CA GLU A 67 4.78 14.07 4.09
C GLU A 67 5.02 15.48 3.54
N ASP A 68 5.64 15.60 2.36
CA ASP A 68 5.85 16.88 1.69
C ASP A 68 4.53 17.62 1.43
N GLN A 69 3.53 16.92 0.87
CA GLN A 69 2.23 17.55 0.58
C GLN A 69 1.49 18.01 1.84
N ILE A 70 1.56 17.26 2.94
CA ILE A 70 0.95 17.65 4.21
C ILE A 70 1.65 18.91 4.76
N ARG A 71 2.98 18.94 4.74
CA ARG A 71 3.78 20.07 5.23
C ARG A 71 3.57 21.32 4.38
N GLU A 72 3.46 21.19 3.06
CA GLU A 72 3.13 22.30 2.15
C GLU A 72 1.76 22.93 2.46
N LEU A 73 0.80 22.11 2.92
CA LEU A 73 -0.51 22.58 3.38
C LEU A 73 -0.50 23.12 4.82
N ARG A 74 0.68 23.20 5.46
CA ARG A 74 0.88 23.59 6.86
C ARG A 74 0.23 22.61 7.86
N GLY A 75 0.04 21.37 7.46
CA GLY A 75 -0.31 20.27 8.34
C GLY A 75 0.91 19.70 9.06
N ASP A 76 0.65 18.76 9.96
CA ASP A 76 1.65 17.95 10.65
C ASP A 76 1.46 16.49 10.22
N ASP A 77 2.51 15.88 9.68
CA ASP A 77 2.54 14.54 9.13
C ASP A 77 2.86 13.45 10.19
N HIS A 78 3.01 13.85 11.46
CA HIS A 78 3.19 12.96 12.60
C HIS A 78 1.98 12.97 13.54
N LEU A 79 1.09 13.96 13.45
CA LEU A 79 -0.11 14.02 14.30
C LEU A 79 -1.14 12.94 13.89
N PRO A 80 -1.60 12.12 14.85
CA PRO A 80 -2.75 11.26 14.61
C PRO A 80 -3.99 12.10 14.28
N THR A 81 -4.61 11.78 13.15
CA THR A 81 -5.87 12.36 12.67
C THR A 81 -7.00 11.34 12.80
N GLU A 82 -8.25 11.78 12.64
CA GLU A 82 -9.42 10.90 12.70
C GLU A 82 -9.27 9.73 11.71
N LYS A 83 -8.89 10.05 10.46
CA LYS A 83 -8.76 9.04 9.41
C LYS A 83 -7.49 8.21 9.52
N SER A 84 -6.37 8.78 9.96
CA SER A 84 -5.16 7.99 10.19
C SER A 84 -5.35 6.97 11.31
N VAL A 85 -6.13 7.28 12.35
CA VAL A 85 -6.45 6.31 13.41
C VAL A 85 -7.37 5.20 12.89
N LEU A 86 -8.38 5.55 12.09
CA LEU A 86 -9.27 4.57 11.46
C LEU A 86 -8.48 3.57 10.61
N VAL A 87 -7.64 4.07 9.69
CA VAL A 87 -6.94 3.21 8.75
C VAL A 87 -5.91 2.31 9.44
N LEU A 88 -5.25 2.80 10.50
CA LEU A 88 -4.37 1.98 11.32
C LEU A 88 -5.14 0.85 12.03
N ALA A 89 -6.38 1.08 12.44
CA ALA A 89 -7.22 0.02 13.01
C ALA A 89 -7.60 -1.03 11.94
N GLU A 90 -7.87 -0.61 10.71
CA GLU A 90 -8.17 -1.50 9.58
C GLU A 90 -6.96 -2.37 9.21
N THR A 91 -5.77 -1.78 9.12
CA THR A 91 -4.54 -2.50 8.72
C THR A 91 -3.99 -3.43 9.78
N GLN A 92 -4.39 -3.30 11.05
CA GLN A 92 -3.97 -4.19 12.15
C GLN A 92 -4.23 -5.69 11.85
N GLY A 93 -5.32 -6.01 11.15
CA GLY A 93 -5.62 -7.39 10.76
C GLY A 93 -4.57 -7.95 9.81
N ILE A 94 -4.16 -7.14 8.82
CA ILE A 94 -3.15 -7.48 7.81
C ILE A 94 -1.79 -7.63 8.47
N GLU A 95 -1.37 -6.64 9.27
CA GLU A 95 -0.10 -6.67 10.00
C GLU A 95 -0.01 -7.89 10.92
N ARG A 96 -1.13 -8.28 11.55
CA ARG A 96 -1.19 -9.46 12.42
C ARG A 96 -0.95 -10.76 11.66
N VAL A 97 -1.49 -10.92 10.45
CA VAL A 97 -1.25 -12.11 9.61
C VAL A 97 0.23 -12.20 9.28
N ILE A 98 0.79 -11.12 8.70
CA ILE A 98 2.19 -11.09 8.27
C ILE A 98 3.16 -11.26 9.45
N ALA A 99 2.79 -10.77 10.64
CA ALA A 99 3.64 -10.93 11.83
C ALA A 99 3.61 -12.35 12.43
N ARG A 100 2.53 -13.11 12.29
CA ARG A 100 2.31 -14.36 13.05
C ARG A 100 2.38 -15.63 12.22
N ASP A 101 1.92 -15.60 10.97
CA ASP A 101 1.93 -16.78 10.12
C ASP A 101 3.29 -16.89 9.40
N PRO A 102 4.01 -18.01 9.51
CA PRO A 102 5.28 -18.18 8.81
C PRO A 102 5.11 -18.49 7.32
N ARG A 103 3.89 -18.75 6.84
CA ARG A 103 3.64 -19.20 5.47
C ARG A 103 3.56 -18.04 4.50
N LEU A 104 4.50 -18.03 3.55
CA LEU A 104 4.55 -17.04 2.48
C LEU A 104 3.25 -16.92 1.66
N PRO A 105 2.49 -18.00 1.34
CA PRO A 105 1.18 -17.85 0.69
C PRO A 105 0.17 -17.03 1.50
N HIS A 106 0.22 -17.10 2.83
CA HIS A 106 -0.66 -16.34 3.71
C HIS A 106 -0.27 -14.87 3.73
N ASP A 107 1.03 -14.58 3.69
CA ASP A 107 1.54 -13.21 3.58
C ASP A 107 1.12 -12.56 2.28
N PHE A 108 1.27 -13.25 1.14
CA PHE A 108 0.83 -12.71 -0.15
C PHE A 108 -0.69 -12.52 -0.22
N HIS A 109 -1.47 -13.37 0.45
CA HIS A 109 -2.91 -13.15 0.57
C HIS A 109 -3.24 -11.92 1.44
N ALA A 110 -2.53 -11.72 2.55
CA ALA A 110 -2.70 -10.53 3.38
C ALA A 110 -2.26 -9.26 2.64
N LEU A 111 -1.13 -9.31 1.92
CA LEU A 111 -0.65 -8.23 1.08
C LEU A 111 -1.66 -7.92 -0.04
N LEU A 112 -2.30 -8.93 -0.65
CA LEU A 112 -3.35 -8.71 -1.64
C LEU A 112 -4.50 -7.86 -1.09
N ALA A 113 -4.88 -8.07 0.18
CA ALA A 113 -5.91 -7.26 0.82
C ALA A 113 -5.44 -5.81 1.03
N ALA A 114 -4.17 -5.59 1.39
CA ALA A 114 -3.60 -4.24 1.50
C ALA A 114 -3.60 -3.52 0.14
N GLU A 115 -3.05 -4.17 -0.88
CA GLU A 115 -2.93 -3.66 -2.26
C GLU A 115 -4.28 -3.29 -2.90
N LEU A 116 -5.32 -4.08 -2.61
CA LEU A 116 -6.69 -3.78 -3.04
C LEU A 116 -7.22 -2.50 -2.38
N ALA A 117 -7.00 -2.36 -1.07
CA ALA A 117 -7.42 -1.16 -0.34
C ALA A 117 -6.63 0.06 -0.80
N ASP A 118 -5.34 -0.08 -1.08
CA ASP A 118 -4.48 1.03 -1.46
C ASP A 118 -4.80 1.56 -2.85
N THR A 119 -4.89 0.64 -3.82
CA THR A 119 -5.31 0.98 -5.19
C THR A 119 -6.65 1.72 -5.19
N ALA A 120 -7.60 1.32 -4.32
CA ALA A 120 -8.87 2.01 -4.18
C ALA A 120 -8.72 3.40 -3.54
N GLY A 121 -7.87 3.54 -2.52
CA GLY A 121 -7.56 4.81 -1.88
C GLY A 121 -7.00 5.85 -2.86
N TRP A 122 -6.00 5.47 -3.66
CA TRP A 122 -5.44 6.34 -4.69
C TRP A 122 -6.44 6.67 -5.81
N ASP A 123 -7.28 5.72 -6.24
CA ASP A 123 -8.32 5.97 -7.24
C ASP A 123 -9.37 6.97 -6.74
N ILE A 124 -9.75 6.91 -5.47
CA ILE A 124 -10.63 7.89 -4.84
C ILE A 124 -9.99 9.29 -4.86
N LEU A 125 -8.70 9.40 -4.50
CA LEU A 125 -7.97 10.68 -4.55
C LEU A 125 -7.94 11.28 -5.96
N VAL A 126 -7.69 10.47 -6.99
CA VAL A 126 -7.77 10.88 -8.40
C VAL A 126 -9.16 11.45 -8.72
N ARG A 127 -10.23 10.72 -8.38
CA ARG A 127 -11.60 11.14 -8.66
C ARG A 127 -11.97 12.44 -7.95
N LEU A 128 -11.54 12.60 -6.69
CA LEU A 128 -11.77 13.84 -5.94
C LEU A 128 -11.02 15.03 -6.56
N ALA A 129 -9.74 14.84 -6.91
CA ALA A 129 -8.95 15.88 -7.58
C ALA A 129 -9.58 16.30 -8.93
N ASP A 130 -10.02 15.32 -9.73
CA ASP A 130 -10.71 15.58 -11.00
C ASP A 130 -12.04 16.32 -10.78
N ALA A 131 -12.85 15.88 -9.81
CA ALA A 131 -14.15 16.49 -9.50
C ALA A 131 -14.03 17.96 -9.04
N PHE A 132 -12.98 18.30 -8.31
CA PHE A 132 -12.70 19.68 -7.87
C PHE A 132 -11.76 20.45 -8.82
N GLY A 133 -11.39 19.86 -9.96
CA GLY A 133 -10.59 20.50 -11.00
C GLY A 133 -9.13 20.78 -10.62
N ASP A 134 -8.58 20.08 -9.62
CA ASP A 134 -7.16 20.13 -9.23
C ASP A 134 -6.33 19.22 -10.15
N ARG A 135 -6.05 19.73 -11.37
CA ARG A 135 -5.32 18.98 -12.40
C ARG A 135 -3.90 18.57 -11.97
N VAL A 136 -3.26 19.36 -11.11
CA VAL A 136 -1.92 19.05 -10.60
C VAL A 136 -2.00 17.86 -9.63
N ALA A 137 -2.88 17.93 -8.63
CA ALA A 137 -3.10 16.81 -7.71
C ALA A 137 -3.51 15.53 -8.46
N SER A 138 -4.45 15.66 -9.40
CA SER A 138 -4.92 14.53 -10.22
C SER A 138 -3.79 13.84 -10.98
N LYS A 139 -2.86 14.60 -11.55
CA LYS A 139 -1.69 14.04 -12.25
C LYS A 139 -0.79 13.26 -11.30
N GLU A 140 -0.47 13.84 -10.15
CA GLU A 140 0.41 13.20 -9.15
C GLU A 140 -0.23 11.94 -8.54
N PHE A 141 -1.54 11.96 -8.30
CA PHE A 141 -2.28 10.78 -7.84
C PHE A 141 -2.39 9.69 -8.91
N LYS A 142 -2.52 10.06 -10.19
CA LYS A 142 -2.54 9.10 -11.30
C LYS A 142 -1.21 8.38 -11.49
N GLN A 143 -0.09 9.03 -11.19
CA GLN A 143 1.24 8.42 -11.18
C GLN A 143 1.27 7.26 -10.17
N ARG A 144 0.94 7.54 -8.91
CA ARG A 144 0.95 6.59 -7.79
C ARG A 144 -0.06 5.46 -7.99
N LEU A 145 -1.27 5.80 -8.43
CA LEU A 145 -2.27 4.80 -8.81
C LEU A 145 -1.80 3.84 -9.92
N ARG A 146 -0.91 4.27 -10.82
CA ARG A 146 -0.32 3.39 -11.84
C ARG A 146 0.63 2.38 -11.20
N GLU A 147 1.49 2.85 -10.29
CA GLU A 147 2.41 2.02 -9.52
C GLU A 147 1.64 0.99 -8.68
N GLU A 148 0.62 1.42 -7.92
CA GLU A 148 -0.21 0.50 -7.12
C GLU A 148 -0.95 -0.55 -7.95
N ARG A 149 -1.39 -0.19 -9.17
CA ARG A 149 -1.99 -1.18 -10.08
C ARG A 149 -0.98 -2.23 -10.54
N GLU A 150 0.30 -1.87 -10.67
CA GLU A 150 1.37 -2.83 -10.95
C GLU A 150 1.61 -3.75 -9.75
N HIS A 151 1.66 -3.19 -8.53
CA HIS A 151 1.83 -3.92 -7.27
C HIS A 151 0.71 -4.95 -7.11
N LEU A 152 -0.54 -4.50 -7.12
CA LEU A 152 -1.75 -5.33 -7.05
C LEU A 152 -1.76 -6.43 -8.12
N SER A 153 -1.40 -6.10 -9.36
CA SER A 153 -1.36 -7.08 -10.46
C SER A 153 -0.34 -8.19 -10.19
N PHE A 154 0.83 -7.84 -9.65
CA PHE A 154 1.84 -8.82 -9.28
C PHE A 154 1.39 -9.69 -8.10
N VAL A 155 0.94 -9.08 -7.01
CA VAL A 155 0.52 -9.79 -5.80
C VAL A 155 -0.63 -10.74 -6.10
N ARG A 156 -1.63 -10.30 -6.88
CA ARG A 156 -2.74 -11.16 -7.32
C ARG A 156 -2.26 -12.40 -8.08
N ARG A 157 -1.39 -12.22 -9.08
CA ARG A 157 -0.83 -13.35 -9.85
C ARG A 157 -0.02 -14.31 -8.97
N THR A 158 0.68 -13.79 -7.97
CA THR A 158 1.45 -14.60 -7.03
C THR A 158 0.53 -15.44 -6.14
N VAL A 159 -0.55 -14.85 -5.61
CA VAL A 159 -1.58 -15.60 -4.86
C VAL A 159 -2.22 -16.68 -5.73
N GLU A 160 -2.61 -16.35 -6.97
CA GLU A 160 -3.18 -17.33 -7.90
C GLU A 160 -2.24 -18.52 -8.16
N ARG A 161 -0.94 -18.26 -8.29
CA ARG A 161 0.06 -19.31 -8.47
C ARG A 161 0.14 -20.21 -7.23
N TYR A 162 0.22 -19.65 -6.03
CA TYR A 162 0.25 -20.47 -4.81
C TYR A 162 -0.99 -21.35 -4.67
N LEU A 163 -2.17 -20.81 -5.00
CA LEU A 163 -3.42 -21.59 -4.97
C LEU A 163 -3.41 -22.71 -6.02
N LYS A 164 -2.91 -22.44 -7.24
CA LYS A 164 -2.75 -23.49 -8.27
C LYS A 164 -1.82 -24.60 -7.80
N GLU A 165 -0.67 -24.25 -7.21
CA GLU A 165 0.28 -25.23 -6.68
C GLU A 165 -0.37 -26.10 -5.59
N GLN A 166 -1.10 -25.50 -4.64
CA GLN A 166 -1.84 -26.23 -3.59
C GLN A 166 -2.87 -27.20 -4.18
N LEU A 167 -3.63 -26.79 -5.20
CA LEU A 167 -4.63 -27.63 -5.85
C LEU A 167 -4.02 -28.78 -6.68
N THR A 168 -2.76 -28.68 -7.07
CA THR A 168 -2.03 -29.74 -7.79
C THR A 168 -1.29 -30.71 -6.88
N GLN A 169 -1.16 -30.40 -5.59
CA GLN A 169 -0.54 -31.29 -4.62
C GLN A 169 -1.53 -32.41 -4.22
N PRO A 170 -1.06 -33.64 -3.98
CA PRO A 170 -1.90 -34.69 -3.43
C PRO A 170 -2.46 -34.24 -2.07
N PRO A 171 -3.70 -34.63 -1.71
CA PRO A 171 -4.29 -34.25 -0.43
C PRO A 171 -3.35 -34.68 0.70
N SER A 172 -3.12 -33.78 1.65
CA SER A 172 -2.42 -34.13 2.89
C SER A 172 -3.24 -35.20 3.63
N PRO A 173 -2.60 -36.23 4.19
CA PRO A 173 -3.28 -37.31 4.92
C PRO A 173 -4.04 -36.80 6.14
#